data_AF-A0A2N5X0W9-F1
#
_entry.id   AF-A0A2N5X0W9-F1
#
_cell.length_a   1.000
_cell.length_b   1.000
_cell.length_c   1.000
_cell.angle_alpha   90.00
_cell.angle_beta   90.00
_cell.angle_gamma   90.00
#
_symmetry.space_group_name_H-M   'P 1'
#
loop_
_entity.id
_entity.type
_entity.pdbx_description
1 polymer ?
#
loop_
_entity_poly.entity_id
_entity_poly.type
_entity_poly.pdbx_seq_one_letter_code
_entity_poly.pdbx_strand_id
1 'polypeptide(L)'
;MKKQLPHPRYDELVGLIYEGPLEQRPWQSALPLLRELLDAQVASLVLRPPSEQDRGAILNCVRPAAGDRSDGLADPDAWQSAAYQKEFFILDPFVNLPTDEVVSLADMLTDDELVNSDYYHHYLEPVELFHILGVDTAEPGGMLARLRFSRRREEPAFGDAERDLLTTITPHLRRAIQIYATLNRTTSERDVYAGAVSQLAMASIILDEQARVLSANPVAQALLDQADGLLLKGQHLHIEGRNINRELQQAVSDIIQAQQRGEASVVRALRVPRSAGRSHLGLLVRPVPMSQWSEGQSSPCAAIFVSDPDLHEPADRQTLGELFELTPAESNLAILLARGLSLAEVSETQSISQHTARAQLKSIFAKTGVSRQAELVRLVIKSVASLG
;
A
#
# COMPACT_ATOMS: atom_id res chain seq x y z
N MET A 1 22.59 -16.03 -40.35
CA MET A 1 22.64 -14.81 -39.51
C MET A 1 23.03 -15.24 -38.11
N LYS A 2 24.24 -14.91 -37.65
CA LYS A 2 24.67 -15.19 -36.27
C LYS A 2 23.91 -14.21 -35.37
N LYS A 3 23.03 -14.69 -34.49
CA LYS A 3 22.47 -13.87 -33.41
C LYS A 3 23.65 -13.34 -32.60
N GLN A 4 23.85 -12.04 -32.61
CA GLN A 4 24.84 -11.37 -31.77
C GLN A 4 24.46 -11.69 -30.32
N LEU A 5 25.43 -12.16 -29.52
CA LEU A 5 25.19 -12.41 -28.09
C LEU A 5 24.73 -11.10 -27.44
N PRO A 6 23.77 -11.15 -26.49
CA PRO A 6 23.33 -9.95 -25.79
C PRO A 6 24.51 -9.31 -25.07
N HIS A 7 24.42 -7.99 -24.84
CA HIS A 7 25.44 -7.18 -24.18
C HIS A 7 25.98 -7.89 -22.91
N PRO A 8 27.28 -7.84 -22.57
CA PRO A 8 27.85 -8.58 -21.43
C PRO A 8 27.18 -8.29 -20.06
N ARG A 9 26.46 -7.18 -19.95
CA ARG A 9 25.67 -6.78 -18.76
C ARG A 9 24.16 -7.02 -18.90
N TYR A 10 23.74 -7.78 -19.90
CA TYR A 10 22.32 -8.05 -20.14
C TYR A 10 21.68 -8.86 -19.01
N ASP A 11 22.36 -9.91 -18.53
CA ASP A 11 21.84 -10.73 -17.43
C ASP A 11 21.73 -9.92 -16.13
N GLU A 12 22.69 -9.03 -15.87
CA GLU A 12 22.66 -8.07 -14.76
C GLU A 12 21.43 -7.16 -14.88
N LEU A 13 21.20 -6.59 -16.06
CA LEU A 13 20.03 -5.73 -16.31
C LEU A 13 18.71 -6.48 -16.11
N VAL A 14 18.58 -7.70 -16.64
CA VAL A 14 17.36 -8.50 -16.45
C VAL A 14 17.13 -8.80 -14.97
N GLY A 15 18.19 -9.10 -14.22
CA GLY A 15 18.14 -9.25 -12.77
C GLY A 15 17.57 -8.00 -12.09
N LEU A 16 18.11 -6.83 -12.38
CA LEU A 16 17.65 -5.54 -11.82
C LEU A 16 16.21 -5.19 -12.23
N ILE A 17 15.78 -5.56 -13.44
CA ILE A 17 14.38 -5.39 -13.88
C ILE A 17 13.43 -6.20 -12.99
N TYR A 18 13.79 -7.43 -12.61
CA TYR A 18 12.97 -8.27 -11.74
C TYR A 18 13.12 -7.96 -10.25
N GLU A 19 14.23 -7.35 -9.83
CA GLU A 19 14.40 -6.82 -8.48
C GLU A 19 13.59 -5.54 -8.27
N GLY A 20 13.42 -4.72 -9.31
CA GLY A 20 12.71 -3.45 -9.27
C GLY A 20 11.38 -3.43 -8.49
N PRO A 21 10.45 -4.39 -8.69
CA PRO A 21 9.20 -4.48 -7.93
C PRO A 21 9.35 -4.60 -6.41
N LEU A 22 10.53 -5.00 -5.91
CA LEU A 22 10.83 -5.20 -4.49
C LEU A 22 11.57 -4.01 -3.86
N GLU A 23 12.00 -3.05 -4.68
CA GLU A 23 12.71 -1.85 -4.22
C GLU A 23 11.75 -0.83 -3.59
N GLN A 24 12.24 -0.01 -2.65
CA GLN A 24 11.43 1.07 -2.06
C GLN A 24 10.94 2.07 -3.11
N ARG A 25 11.80 2.40 -4.08
CA ARG A 25 11.43 3.11 -5.31
C ARG A 25 11.63 2.14 -6.46
N PRO A 26 10.57 1.73 -7.15
CA PRO A 26 10.65 0.62 -8.08
C PRO A 26 11.53 0.94 -9.29
N TRP A 27 12.43 0.02 -9.63
CA TRP A 27 13.41 0.10 -10.73
C TRP A 27 14.46 1.21 -10.58
N GLN A 28 14.72 1.69 -9.37
CA GLN A 28 15.75 2.70 -9.10
C GLN A 28 17.15 2.21 -9.49
N SER A 29 17.44 0.91 -9.36
CA SER A 29 18.76 0.35 -9.69
C SER A 29 18.88 -0.03 -11.17
N ALA A 30 17.77 -0.38 -11.83
CA ALA A 30 17.76 -0.73 -13.25
C ALA A 30 17.93 0.49 -14.17
N LEU A 31 17.37 1.65 -13.77
CA LEU A 31 17.32 2.85 -14.62
C LEU A 31 18.72 3.43 -14.97
N PRO A 32 19.68 3.53 -14.03
CA PRO A 32 21.05 3.96 -14.34
C PRO A 32 21.76 3.00 -15.30
N LEU A 33 21.61 1.69 -15.12
CA LEU A 33 22.22 0.71 -16.02
C LEU A 33 21.63 0.80 -17.43
N LEU A 34 20.31 0.99 -17.55
CA LEU A 34 19.67 1.23 -18.84
C LEU A 34 20.22 2.48 -19.53
N ARG A 35 20.38 3.58 -18.78
CA ARG A 35 20.97 4.82 -19.29
C ARG A 35 22.38 4.60 -19.83
N GLU A 36 23.21 3.86 -19.10
CA GLU A 36 24.59 3.54 -19.53
C GLU A 36 24.61 2.69 -20.79
N LEU A 37 23.81 1.62 -20.84
CA LEU A 37 23.80 0.67 -21.95
C LEU A 37 23.28 1.28 -23.25
N LEU A 38 22.37 2.24 -23.15
CA LEU A 38 21.84 2.99 -24.28
C LEU A 38 22.63 4.28 -24.54
N ASP A 39 23.71 4.52 -23.79
CA ASP A 39 24.49 5.77 -23.81
C ASP A 39 23.60 7.02 -23.92
N ALA A 40 22.65 7.13 -22.98
CA ALA A 40 21.69 8.21 -22.95
C ALA A 40 22.16 9.35 -22.04
N GLN A 41 21.80 10.58 -22.41
CA GLN A 41 21.94 11.76 -21.55
C GLN A 41 20.91 11.74 -20.42
N VAL A 42 19.68 11.31 -20.71
CA VAL A 42 18.61 11.14 -19.72
C VAL A 42 17.89 9.82 -19.97
N ALA A 43 17.60 9.09 -18.90
CA ALA A 43 16.67 7.97 -18.88
C ALA A 43 15.52 8.27 -17.93
N SER A 44 14.29 8.12 -18.38
CA SER A 44 13.08 8.42 -17.61
C SER A 44 12.13 7.23 -17.63
N LEU A 45 11.69 6.82 -16.44
CA LEU A 45 10.63 5.83 -16.25
C LEU A 45 9.41 6.51 -15.65
N VAL A 46 8.30 6.51 -16.39
CA VAL A 46 7.02 7.06 -15.97
C VAL A 46 6.05 5.90 -15.72
N LEU A 47 5.74 5.63 -14.46
CA LEU A 47 4.76 4.63 -14.05
C LEU A 47 3.35 5.21 -13.91
N ARG A 48 3.29 6.52 -13.63
CA ARG A 48 2.04 7.25 -13.55
C ARG A 48 2.28 8.70 -13.95
N PRO A 49 1.54 9.22 -14.94
CA PRO A 49 1.66 10.63 -15.27
C PRO A 49 1.19 11.51 -14.11
N PRO A 50 1.71 12.74 -13.98
CA PRO A 50 1.19 13.72 -13.05
C PRO A 50 -0.27 14.09 -13.39
N SER A 51 -1.02 14.50 -12.37
CA SER A 51 -2.37 15.08 -12.46
C SER A 51 -2.40 16.41 -11.68
N GLU A 52 -3.53 17.13 -11.72
CA GLU A 52 -3.64 18.41 -10.98
C GLU A 52 -3.48 18.27 -9.46
N GLN A 53 -3.72 17.08 -8.93
CA GLN A 53 -3.67 16.79 -7.50
C GLN A 53 -2.48 15.89 -7.12
N ASP A 54 -1.69 15.44 -8.10
CA ASP A 54 -0.68 14.42 -7.90
C ASP A 54 0.53 14.58 -8.83
N ARG A 55 1.76 14.51 -8.31
CA ARG A 55 2.99 14.62 -9.11
C ARG A 55 3.27 13.42 -10.01
N GLY A 56 2.47 12.36 -9.92
CA GLY A 56 2.70 11.12 -10.65
C GLY A 56 3.87 10.33 -10.05
N ALA A 57 4.29 9.28 -10.74
CA ALA A 57 5.41 8.44 -10.35
C ALA A 57 6.42 8.40 -11.50
N ILE A 58 7.43 9.27 -11.41
CA ILE A 58 8.48 9.45 -12.42
C ILE A 58 9.83 9.27 -11.76
N LEU A 59 10.68 8.41 -12.35
CA LEU A 59 12.08 8.28 -12.01
C LEU A 59 12.91 8.81 -13.19
N ASN A 60 13.86 9.69 -12.90
CA ASN A 60 14.79 10.21 -13.89
C ASN A 60 16.22 9.86 -13.47
N CYS A 61 17.05 9.46 -14.42
CA CYS A 61 18.48 9.30 -14.27
C CYS A 61 19.17 10.12 -15.35
N VAL A 62 20.10 10.99 -14.96
CA VAL A 62 20.82 11.89 -15.86
C VAL A 62 22.28 11.46 -15.90
N ARG A 63 22.90 11.55 -17.07
CA ARG A 63 24.33 11.29 -17.22
C ARG A 63 25.12 12.31 -16.36
N PRO A 64 25.99 11.86 -15.47
CA PRO A 64 26.77 12.77 -14.63
C PRO A 64 27.70 13.64 -15.47
N ALA A 65 27.91 14.88 -15.03
CA ALA A 65 28.87 15.78 -15.65
C ALA A 65 30.30 15.25 -15.46
N ALA A 66 31.21 15.60 -16.38
CA ALA A 66 32.61 15.17 -16.30
C ALA A 66 33.24 15.57 -14.95
N GLY A 67 33.58 14.56 -14.12
CA GLY A 67 34.17 14.75 -12.79
C GLY A 67 33.20 14.55 -11.62
N ASP A 68 31.89 14.46 -11.88
CA ASP A 68 30.90 14.01 -10.91
C ASP A 68 30.76 12.47 -10.97
N ARG A 69 30.69 11.83 -9.81
CA ARG A 69 30.52 10.37 -9.68
C ARG A 69 29.11 9.99 -9.21
N SER A 70 28.16 10.92 -9.30
CA SER A 70 26.77 10.66 -8.94
C SER A 70 26.07 9.83 -10.04
N ASP A 71 26.30 8.51 -10.05
CA ASP A 71 25.58 7.56 -10.93
C ASP A 71 24.13 7.27 -10.45
N GLY A 72 23.53 8.25 -9.75
CA GLY A 72 22.25 8.10 -9.05
C GLY A 72 21.04 8.57 -9.84
N LEU A 73 19.86 8.37 -9.24
CA LEU A 73 18.64 9.04 -9.70
C LEU A 73 18.80 10.55 -9.52
N ALA A 74 18.30 11.31 -10.49
CA ALA A 74 18.21 12.75 -10.37
C ALA A 74 17.27 13.13 -9.21
N ASP A 75 17.60 14.22 -8.52
CA ASP A 75 16.72 14.78 -7.49
C ASP A 75 15.37 15.12 -8.14
N PRO A 76 14.24 14.54 -7.66
CA PRO A 76 12.91 14.87 -8.15
C PRO A 76 12.62 16.37 -8.09
N ASP A 77 13.27 17.08 -7.17
CA ASP A 77 13.09 18.51 -6.96
C ASP A 77 14.04 19.38 -7.82
N ALA A 78 15.09 18.81 -8.42
CA ALA A 78 16.01 19.56 -9.30
C ALA A 78 15.41 19.91 -10.67
N TRP A 79 14.34 19.23 -11.08
CA TRP A 79 13.56 19.53 -12.29
C TRP A 79 12.30 20.37 -11.98
N GLN A 80 12.25 21.06 -10.83
CA GLN A 80 11.12 21.90 -10.37
C GLN A 80 10.89 23.16 -11.22
N SER A 81 10.33 22.97 -12.41
CA SER A 81 9.41 23.96 -12.95
C SER A 81 8.01 23.32 -12.90
N ALA A 82 7.20 23.69 -11.91
CA ALA A 82 5.83 23.17 -11.75
C ALA A 82 4.92 23.47 -12.96
N ALA A 83 5.29 24.43 -13.81
CA ALA A 83 4.67 24.70 -15.11
C ALA A 83 5.04 23.67 -16.20
N TYR A 84 6.22 23.03 -16.08
CA TYR A 84 6.80 22.13 -17.07
C TYR A 84 6.08 20.78 -17.16
N GLN A 85 5.51 20.31 -16.05
CA GLN A 85 4.86 18.99 -15.96
C GLN A 85 3.36 19.02 -16.30
N LYS A 86 2.68 20.17 -16.15
CA LYS A 86 1.22 20.25 -16.12
C LYS A 86 0.58 20.55 -17.48
N GLU A 87 1.12 21.48 -18.26
CA GLU A 87 0.51 21.94 -19.51
C GLU A 87 0.98 21.16 -20.76
N PHE A 88 2.14 20.49 -20.69
CA PHE A 88 2.85 20.05 -21.91
C PHE A 88 2.84 18.53 -22.16
N PHE A 89 2.39 17.69 -21.22
CA PHE A 89 2.08 16.27 -21.51
C PHE A 89 1.01 16.13 -22.60
N ILE A 90 0.23 17.19 -22.87
CA ILE A 90 -0.78 17.22 -23.94
C ILE A 90 -0.15 17.46 -25.32
N LEU A 91 1.03 18.10 -25.37
CA LEU A 91 1.72 18.51 -26.61
C LEU A 91 2.89 17.59 -26.97
N ASP A 92 3.25 16.65 -26.11
CA ASP A 92 4.30 15.68 -26.36
C ASP A 92 3.84 14.67 -27.44
N PRO A 93 4.44 14.67 -28.65
CA PRO A 93 4.09 13.72 -29.71
C PRO A 93 4.38 12.27 -29.30
N PHE A 94 5.13 12.08 -28.21
CA PHE A 94 5.57 10.80 -27.67
C PHE A 94 4.63 10.22 -26.59
N VAL A 95 3.34 10.59 -26.64
CA VAL A 95 2.30 10.16 -25.69
C VAL A 95 1.41 9.09 -26.33
N ASN A 96 1.13 8.00 -25.60
CA ASN A 96 0.35 6.84 -26.05
C ASN A 96 0.97 6.14 -27.27
N LEU A 97 2.26 5.80 -27.16
CA LEU A 97 2.90 4.98 -28.18
C LEU A 97 2.18 3.62 -28.27
N PRO A 98 2.22 2.95 -29.45
CA PRO A 98 1.77 1.58 -29.55
C PRO A 98 2.45 0.72 -28.48
N THR A 99 1.66 -0.08 -27.78
CA THR A 99 2.16 -0.86 -26.65
C THR A 99 3.18 -1.88 -27.12
N ASP A 100 4.31 -1.93 -26.43
CA ASP A 100 5.45 -2.81 -26.66
C ASP A 100 6.24 -2.55 -27.96
N GLU A 101 5.95 -1.45 -28.64
CA GLU A 101 6.71 -1.02 -29.82
C GLU A 101 7.75 0.03 -29.44
N VAL A 102 8.99 -0.20 -29.89
CA VAL A 102 10.08 0.75 -29.72
C VAL A 102 9.98 1.80 -30.81
N VAL A 103 9.75 3.04 -30.41
CA VAL A 103 9.59 4.19 -31.30
C VAL A 103 10.70 5.19 -31.00
N SER A 104 11.18 5.88 -32.03
CA SER A 104 12.01 7.07 -31.89
C SER A 104 11.25 8.31 -32.35
N LEU A 105 11.62 9.48 -31.84
CA LEU A 105 10.98 10.74 -32.23
C LEU A 105 11.11 11.00 -33.74
N ALA A 106 12.23 10.59 -34.33
CA ALA A 106 12.49 10.67 -35.77
C ALA A 106 11.56 9.80 -36.62
N ASP A 107 10.89 8.79 -36.03
CA ASP A 107 9.88 7.99 -36.74
C ASP A 107 8.54 8.75 -36.87
N MET A 108 8.35 9.81 -36.07
CA MET A 108 7.10 10.57 -35.98
C MET A 108 7.20 11.97 -36.59
N LEU A 109 8.35 12.64 -36.41
CA LEU A 109 8.63 13.98 -36.90
C LEU A 109 10.01 14.00 -37.54
N THR A 110 10.13 14.60 -38.72
CA THR A 110 11.44 14.91 -39.30
C THR A 110 12.16 15.97 -38.46
N ASP A 111 13.48 16.04 -38.55
CA ASP A 111 14.27 17.05 -37.81
C ASP A 111 13.79 18.49 -38.10
N ASP A 112 13.42 18.78 -39.34
CA ASP A 112 12.89 20.10 -39.74
C ASP A 112 11.51 20.38 -39.12
N GLU A 113 10.60 19.39 -39.09
CA GLU A 113 9.30 19.54 -38.44
C GLU A 113 9.46 19.70 -36.92
N LEU A 114 10.37 18.94 -36.32
CA LEU A 114 10.66 19.00 -34.89
C LEU A 114 11.18 20.38 -34.51
N VAL A 115 12.23 20.89 -35.17
CA VAL A 115 12.85 22.18 -34.86
C VAL A 115 11.87 23.35 -35.00
N ASN A 116 10.87 23.24 -35.87
CA ASN A 116 9.85 24.26 -36.06
C ASN A 116 8.60 24.07 -35.16
N SER A 117 8.59 23.07 -34.29
CA SER A 117 7.45 22.77 -33.41
C SER A 117 7.50 23.53 -32.09
N ASP A 118 6.34 23.85 -31.54
CA ASP A 118 6.22 24.42 -30.19
C ASP A 118 6.79 23.47 -29.12
N TYR A 119 6.67 22.16 -29.34
CA TYR A 119 7.26 21.14 -28.49
C TYR A 119 8.77 21.31 -28.39
N TYR A 120 9.49 21.46 -29.50
CA TYR A 120 10.94 21.62 -29.46
C TYR A 120 11.36 22.91 -28.73
N HIS A 121 10.83 24.07 -29.12
CA HIS A 121 11.23 25.36 -28.56
C HIS A 121 10.95 25.49 -27.07
N HIS A 122 9.83 24.94 -26.60
CA HIS A 122 9.43 25.09 -25.20
C HIS A 122 9.92 23.94 -24.31
N TYR A 123 10.14 22.74 -24.87
CA TYR A 123 10.45 21.53 -24.08
C TYR A 123 11.84 20.96 -24.32
N LEU A 124 12.30 20.80 -25.56
CA LEU A 124 13.56 20.12 -25.84
C LEU A 124 14.77 21.06 -25.84
N GLU A 125 14.60 22.25 -26.42
CA GLU A 125 15.66 23.26 -26.56
C GLU A 125 16.19 23.76 -25.20
N PRO A 126 15.35 24.09 -24.19
CA PRO A 126 15.85 24.61 -22.91
C PRO A 126 16.67 23.60 -22.08
N VAL A 127 16.47 22.31 -22.32
CA VAL A 127 17.16 21.20 -21.63
C VAL A 127 18.18 20.51 -22.52
N GLU A 128 18.44 21.06 -23.72
CA GLU A 128 19.43 20.59 -24.69
C GLU A 128 19.23 19.12 -25.14
N LEU A 129 17.98 18.65 -25.19
CA LEU A 129 17.64 17.30 -25.68
C LEU A 129 17.16 17.35 -27.13
N PHE A 130 17.33 16.25 -27.87
CA PHE A 130 16.93 16.22 -29.28
C PHE A 130 16.49 14.84 -29.73
N HIS A 131 17.37 13.85 -29.64
CA HIS A 131 17.05 12.48 -30.03
C HIS A 131 16.33 11.78 -28.88
N ILE A 132 15.16 11.21 -29.14
CA ILE A 132 14.40 10.44 -28.14
C ILE A 132 14.09 9.05 -28.69
N LEU A 133 14.31 8.04 -27.84
CA LEU A 133 13.90 6.66 -28.03
C LEU A 133 13.02 6.24 -26.85
N GLY A 134 11.95 5.49 -27.10
CA GLY A 134 11.11 5.02 -26.02
C GLY A 134 10.22 3.85 -26.36
N VAL A 135 9.63 3.30 -25.32
CA VAL A 135 8.63 2.24 -25.40
C VAL A 135 7.58 2.48 -24.32
N ASP A 136 6.33 2.26 -24.68
CA ASP A 136 5.22 2.16 -23.73
C ASP A 136 4.91 0.68 -23.53
N THR A 137 4.82 0.22 -22.29
CA THR A 137 4.39 -1.13 -21.99
C THR A 137 3.30 -1.10 -20.93
N ALA A 138 2.43 -2.09 -20.97
CA ALA A 138 1.29 -2.19 -20.08
C ALA A 138 1.17 -3.61 -19.55
N GLU A 139 0.79 -3.76 -18.29
CA GLU A 139 0.27 -5.03 -17.80
C GLU A 139 -1.24 -5.17 -18.11
N PRO A 140 -1.79 -6.39 -18.18
CA PRO A 140 -3.19 -6.62 -18.59
C PRO A 140 -4.26 -5.87 -17.78
N GLY A 141 -3.99 -5.51 -16.53
CA GLY A 141 -4.83 -4.71 -15.65
C GLY A 141 -4.73 -3.19 -15.85
N GLY A 142 -3.94 -2.72 -16.83
CA GLY A 142 -3.92 -1.33 -17.27
C GLY A 142 -2.85 -0.44 -16.63
N MET A 143 -2.00 -0.96 -15.74
CA MET A 143 -0.84 -0.19 -15.28
C MET A 143 0.16 0.00 -16.43
N LEU A 144 0.45 1.26 -16.75
CA LEU A 144 1.39 1.66 -17.81
C LEU A 144 2.78 1.92 -17.23
N ALA A 145 3.81 1.58 -18.01
CA ALA A 145 5.15 2.11 -17.82
C ALA A 145 5.67 2.65 -19.14
N ARG A 146 6.18 3.88 -19.09
CA ARG A 146 6.74 4.57 -20.25
C ARG A 146 8.21 4.78 -19.98
N LEU A 147 9.04 4.20 -20.81
CA LEU A 147 10.49 4.33 -20.72
C LEU A 147 10.95 5.23 -21.85
N ARG A 148 11.74 6.25 -21.51
CA ARG A 148 12.26 7.26 -22.44
C ARG A 148 13.74 7.42 -22.24
N PHE A 149 14.45 7.53 -23.35
CA PHE A 149 15.88 7.79 -23.41
C PHE A 149 16.12 8.97 -24.33
N SER A 150 16.88 9.94 -23.87
CA SER A 150 17.15 11.15 -24.63
C SER A 150 18.65 11.39 -24.75
N ARG A 151 19.08 11.86 -25.93
CA ARG A 151 20.43 12.35 -26.23
C ARG A 151 20.35 13.79 -26.73
N ARG A 152 21.48 14.50 -26.64
CA ARG A 152 21.63 15.87 -27.15
C ARG A 152 21.67 15.90 -28.66
N ARG A 153 21.55 17.10 -29.23
CA ARG A 153 21.56 17.29 -30.69
C ARG A 153 22.92 16.98 -31.34
N GLU A 154 24.01 17.18 -30.61
CA GLU A 154 25.37 16.94 -31.10
C GLU A 154 25.77 15.45 -31.03
N GLU A 155 24.98 14.64 -30.34
CA GLU A 155 25.19 13.21 -30.18
C GLU A 155 24.55 12.42 -31.33
N PRO A 156 25.03 11.21 -31.65
CA PRO A 156 24.38 10.39 -32.66
C PRO A 156 22.96 9.96 -32.22
N ALA A 157 22.03 9.97 -33.17
CA ALA A 157 20.71 9.37 -33.00
C ALA A 157 20.82 7.89 -32.57
N PHE A 158 19.78 7.40 -31.89
CA PHE A 158 19.70 6.00 -31.49
C PHE A 158 19.61 5.08 -32.71
N GLY A 159 20.53 4.12 -32.82
CA GLY A 159 20.62 3.19 -33.94
C GLY A 159 19.90 1.87 -33.68
N ASP A 160 20.10 0.92 -34.60
CA ASP A 160 19.48 -0.41 -34.54
C ASP A 160 19.89 -1.20 -33.28
N ALA A 161 21.14 -1.04 -32.82
CA ALA A 161 21.62 -1.74 -31.64
C ALA A 161 20.86 -1.33 -30.37
N GLU A 162 20.61 -0.03 -30.18
CA GLU A 162 19.83 0.48 -29.06
C GLU A 162 18.36 0.07 -29.15
N ARG A 163 17.78 0.11 -30.36
CA ARG A 163 16.41 -0.36 -30.62
C ARG A 163 16.25 -1.85 -30.32
N ASP A 164 17.20 -2.68 -30.75
CA ASP A 164 17.20 -4.12 -30.52
C ASP A 164 17.33 -4.45 -29.03
N LEU A 165 18.19 -3.73 -28.30
CA LEU A 165 18.32 -3.88 -26.85
C LEU A 165 16.99 -3.55 -26.16
N LEU A 166 16.41 -2.38 -26.47
CA LEU A 166 15.16 -1.94 -25.86
C LEU A 166 14.02 -2.93 -26.17
N THR A 167 13.92 -3.38 -27.42
CA THR A 167 12.94 -4.40 -27.86
C THR A 167 13.12 -5.71 -27.09
N THR A 168 14.36 -6.12 -26.85
CA THR A 168 14.67 -7.36 -26.13
C THR A 168 14.31 -7.29 -24.65
N ILE A 169 14.40 -6.12 -24.00
CA ILE A 169 14.06 -5.96 -22.57
C ILE A 169 12.59 -5.67 -22.31
N THR A 170 11.86 -5.08 -23.27
CA THR A 170 10.42 -4.77 -23.17
C THR A 170 9.58 -5.91 -22.59
N PRO A 171 9.71 -7.19 -23.03
CA PRO A 171 8.93 -8.28 -22.45
C PRO A 171 9.28 -8.58 -20.98
N HIS A 172 10.52 -8.32 -20.54
CA HIS A 172 10.92 -8.46 -19.15
C HIS A 172 10.33 -7.33 -18.29
N LEU A 173 10.39 -6.10 -18.81
CA LEU A 173 9.79 -4.93 -18.16
C LEU A 173 8.28 -5.13 -17.95
N ARG A 174 7.56 -5.59 -18.98
CA ARG A 174 6.12 -5.90 -18.89
C ARG A 174 5.81 -6.89 -17.77
N ARG A 175 6.60 -7.97 -17.67
CA ARG A 175 6.42 -8.98 -16.61
C ARG A 175 6.74 -8.42 -15.23
N ALA A 176 7.79 -7.62 -15.10
CA ALA A 176 8.13 -6.98 -13.84
C ALA A 176 7.01 -6.02 -13.38
N ILE A 177 6.41 -5.26 -14.30
CA ILE A 177 5.27 -4.38 -14.00
C ILE A 177 4.06 -5.20 -13.57
N GLN A 178 3.79 -6.32 -14.24
CA GLN A 178 2.72 -7.23 -13.83
C GLN A 178 2.94 -7.76 -12.39
N ILE A 179 4.17 -8.13 -12.03
CA ILE A 179 4.54 -8.54 -10.67
C ILE A 179 4.28 -7.38 -9.69
N TYR A 180 4.80 -6.19 -9.98
CA TYR A 180 4.61 -5.01 -9.14
C TYR A 180 3.13 -4.64 -8.94
N ALA A 181 2.35 -4.61 -10.02
CA ALA A 181 0.91 -4.34 -9.98
C ALA A 181 0.15 -5.39 -9.16
N THR A 182 0.51 -6.67 -9.28
CA THR A 182 -0.09 -7.75 -8.49
C THR A 182 0.26 -7.60 -7.01
N LEU A 183 1.53 -7.36 -6.66
CA LEU A 183 1.98 -7.14 -5.28
C LEU A 183 1.28 -5.94 -4.64
N ASN A 184 1.14 -4.83 -5.38
CA ASN A 184 0.47 -3.63 -4.89
C ASN A 184 -1.03 -3.82 -4.70
N ARG A 185 -1.69 -4.59 -5.58
CA ARG A 185 -3.11 -4.93 -5.42
C ARG A 185 -3.33 -5.76 -4.16
N THR A 186 -2.53 -6.82 -3.98
CA THR A 186 -2.59 -7.67 -2.78
C THR A 186 -2.27 -6.89 -1.50
N THR A 187 -1.29 -5.99 -1.55
CA THR A 187 -0.93 -5.14 -0.40
C THR A 187 -2.05 -4.15 -0.07
N SER A 188 -2.61 -3.47 -1.07
CA SER A 188 -3.74 -2.55 -0.90
C SER A 188 -4.97 -3.26 -0.32
N GLU A 189 -5.32 -4.44 -0.83
CA GLU A 189 -6.42 -5.25 -0.29
C GLU A 189 -6.17 -5.64 1.17
N ARG A 190 -4.96 -6.12 1.48
CA ARG A 190 -4.55 -6.44 2.86
C ARG A 190 -4.67 -5.23 3.77
N ASP A 191 -4.22 -4.06 3.33
CA ASP A 191 -4.23 -2.84 4.13
C ASP A 191 -5.65 -2.33 4.36
N VAL A 192 -6.56 -2.47 3.39
CA VAL A 192 -8.00 -2.22 3.57
C VAL A 192 -8.59 -3.15 4.63
N TYR A 193 -8.30 -4.45 4.58
CA TYR A 193 -8.79 -5.40 5.59
C TYR A 193 -8.19 -5.13 6.97
N ALA A 194 -6.90 -4.81 7.05
CA ALA A 194 -6.24 -4.45 8.30
C ALA A 194 -6.79 -3.15 8.90
N GLY A 195 -7.10 -2.16 8.04
CA GLY A 195 -7.78 -0.92 8.42
C GLY A 195 -9.17 -1.20 9.00
N ALA A 196 -9.98 -2.01 8.32
CA ALA A 196 -11.30 -2.39 8.81
C ALA A 196 -11.25 -3.12 10.16
N VAL A 197 -10.30 -4.04 10.36
CA VAL A 197 -10.09 -4.72 11.65
C VAL A 197 -9.67 -3.73 12.74
N SER A 198 -8.85 -2.74 12.40
CA SER A 198 -8.41 -1.71 13.33
C SER A 198 -9.57 -0.80 13.76
N GLN A 199 -10.46 -0.42 12.85
CA GLN A 199 -11.68 0.35 13.15
C GLN A 199 -12.66 -0.42 14.04
N LEU A 200 -12.65 -1.76 13.99
CA LEU A 200 -13.39 -2.61 14.94
C LEU A 200 -12.72 -2.68 16.33
N ALA A 201 -11.72 -1.84 16.61
CA ALA A 201 -10.93 -1.86 17.84
C ALA A 201 -10.31 -3.23 18.17
N MET A 202 -10.07 -4.05 17.14
CA MET A 202 -9.47 -5.37 17.29
C MET A 202 -7.98 -5.30 16.96
N ALA A 203 -7.16 -5.76 17.89
CA ALA A 203 -5.74 -5.98 17.65
C ALA A 203 -5.52 -7.28 16.88
N SER A 204 -4.66 -7.26 15.87
CA SER A 204 -4.24 -8.44 15.11
C SER A 204 -2.72 -8.56 15.07
N ILE A 205 -2.22 -9.76 15.35
CA ILE A 205 -0.79 -10.10 15.35
C ILE A 205 -0.61 -11.38 14.54
N ILE A 206 0.30 -11.35 13.56
CA ILE A 206 0.61 -12.50 12.70
C ILE A 206 1.95 -13.10 13.13
N LEU A 207 1.99 -14.43 13.24
CA LEU A 207 3.17 -15.18 13.63
C LEU A 207 3.70 -16.06 12.49
N ASP A 208 5.01 -16.28 12.46
CA ASP A 208 5.67 -17.28 11.62
C ASP A 208 5.77 -18.66 12.29
N GLU A 209 6.29 -19.64 11.54
CA GLU A 209 6.48 -21.03 11.99
C GLU A 209 7.40 -21.20 13.21
N GLN A 210 8.17 -20.16 13.58
CA GLN A 210 9.00 -20.14 14.80
C GLN A 210 8.34 -19.33 15.93
N ALA A 211 7.04 -19.04 15.80
CA ALA A 211 6.23 -18.23 16.70
C ALA A 211 6.74 -16.78 16.87
N ARG A 212 7.49 -16.26 15.89
CA ARG A 212 7.94 -14.86 15.87
C ARG A 212 6.87 -13.98 15.24
N VAL A 213 6.70 -12.78 15.76
CA VAL A 213 5.77 -11.78 15.21
C VAL A 213 6.29 -11.28 13.87
N LEU A 214 5.52 -11.54 12.79
CA LEU A 214 5.76 -11.04 11.44
C LEU A 214 5.17 -9.65 11.23
N SER A 215 3.97 -9.43 11.76
CA SER A 215 3.27 -8.14 11.64
C SER A 215 2.25 -7.96 12.77
N ALA A 216 1.97 -6.70 13.08
CA ALA A 216 0.95 -6.28 14.02
C ALA A 216 0.23 -5.03 13.46
N ASN A 217 -1.09 -4.96 13.59
CA ASN A 217 -1.82 -3.74 13.23
C ASN A 217 -1.59 -2.63 14.28
N PRO A 218 -1.94 -1.36 13.98
CA PRO A 218 -1.72 -0.25 14.92
C PRO A 218 -2.34 -0.46 16.30
N VAL A 219 -3.53 -1.08 16.38
CA VAL A 219 -4.20 -1.40 17.65
C VAL A 219 -3.37 -2.41 18.47
N ALA A 220 -2.84 -3.45 17.82
CA ALA A 220 -1.97 -4.42 18.48
C ALA A 220 -0.67 -3.77 18.95
N GLN A 221 -0.07 -2.90 18.14
CA GLN A 221 1.14 -2.18 18.53
C GLN A 221 0.90 -1.32 19.78
N ALA A 222 -0.20 -0.57 19.81
CA ALA A 222 -0.57 0.23 20.98
C ALA A 222 -0.80 -0.62 22.25
N LEU A 223 -1.37 -1.82 22.13
CA LEU A 223 -1.51 -2.74 23.26
C LEU A 223 -0.17 -3.30 23.75
N LEU A 224 0.74 -3.60 22.82
CA LEU A 224 2.09 -4.08 23.16
C LEU A 224 2.93 -2.98 23.83
N ASP A 225 2.80 -1.73 23.37
CA ASP A 225 3.50 -0.57 23.92
C ASP A 225 2.98 -0.21 25.33
N GLN A 226 1.68 -0.44 25.61
CA GLN A 226 1.12 -0.31 26.96
C GLN A 226 1.74 -1.31 27.95
N ALA A 227 2.22 -2.46 27.45
CA ALA A 227 2.85 -3.51 28.25
C ALA A 227 2.03 -3.99 29.47
N ASP A 228 0.69 -3.94 29.36
CA ASP A 228 -0.25 -4.31 30.43
C ASP A 228 -0.89 -5.67 30.11
N GLY A 229 -0.34 -6.73 30.70
CA GLY A 229 -0.75 -8.11 30.48
C GLY A 229 -0.21 -8.77 29.20
N LEU A 230 -0.01 -8.02 28.12
CA LEU A 230 0.57 -8.49 26.85
C LEU A 230 1.92 -7.81 26.57
N LEU A 231 2.93 -8.59 26.22
CA LEU A 231 4.32 -8.14 26.11
C LEU A 231 4.98 -8.73 24.87
N LEU A 232 5.88 -7.97 24.25
CA LEU A 232 6.79 -8.47 23.23
C LEU A 232 8.20 -8.62 23.82
N LYS A 233 8.76 -9.84 23.83
CA LYS A 233 10.15 -10.08 24.25
C LYS A 233 10.96 -10.59 23.07
N GLY A 234 11.88 -9.76 22.57
CA GLY A 234 12.51 -10.02 21.28
C GLY A 234 11.46 -9.97 20.17
N GLN A 235 11.21 -11.11 19.51
CA GLN A 235 10.15 -11.23 18.50
C GLN A 235 9.01 -12.16 18.94
N HIS A 236 8.99 -12.60 20.20
CA HIS A 236 8.01 -13.55 20.70
C HIS A 236 6.97 -12.86 21.58
N LEU A 237 5.70 -13.24 21.37
CA LEU A 237 4.58 -12.74 22.16
C LEU A 237 4.55 -13.44 23.53
N HIS A 238 4.39 -12.66 24.58
CA HIS A 238 4.31 -13.13 25.95
C HIS A 238 3.08 -12.55 26.66
N ILE A 239 2.51 -13.34 27.57
CA ILE A 239 1.48 -12.89 28.50
C ILE A 239 2.08 -12.80 29.90
N GLU A 240 1.70 -11.80 30.67
CA GLU A 240 2.08 -11.71 32.08
C GLU A 240 1.42 -12.83 32.91
N GLY A 241 2.22 -13.54 33.69
CA GLY A 241 1.80 -14.71 34.45
C GLY A 241 2.23 -16.04 33.81
N ARG A 242 2.93 -16.89 34.58
CA ARG A 242 3.59 -18.10 34.06
C ARG A 242 2.62 -19.12 33.45
N ASN A 243 1.47 -19.34 34.07
CA ASN A 243 0.53 -20.37 33.64
C ASN A 243 -0.15 -20.00 32.32
N ILE A 244 -0.71 -18.78 32.24
CA ILE A 244 -1.39 -18.29 31.04
C ILE A 244 -0.41 -18.11 29.87
N ASN A 245 0.83 -17.68 30.13
CA ASN A 245 1.86 -17.62 29.10
C ASN A 245 2.15 -19.02 28.55
N ARG A 246 2.25 -20.04 29.40
CA ARG A 246 2.44 -21.42 28.96
C ARG A 246 1.26 -21.92 28.10
N GLU A 247 0.03 -21.54 28.45
CA GLU A 247 -1.15 -21.86 27.64
C GLU A 247 -1.09 -21.22 26.25
N LEU A 248 -0.64 -19.96 26.13
CA LEU A 248 -0.41 -19.32 24.85
C LEU A 248 0.67 -20.03 24.03
N GLN A 249 1.84 -20.28 24.62
CA GLN A 249 2.94 -20.95 23.92
C GLN A 249 2.52 -22.34 23.43
N GLN A 250 1.76 -23.09 24.25
CA GLN A 250 1.22 -24.38 23.84
C GLN A 250 0.21 -24.23 22.70
N ALA A 251 -0.72 -23.29 22.78
CA ALA A 251 -1.72 -23.06 21.74
C ALA A 251 -1.09 -22.72 20.37
N VAL A 252 -0.06 -21.87 20.37
CA VAL A 252 0.69 -21.52 19.15
C VAL A 252 1.47 -22.73 18.63
N SER A 253 2.16 -23.46 19.50
CA SER A 253 2.89 -24.69 19.13
C SER A 253 1.96 -25.76 18.54
N ASP A 254 0.78 -25.96 19.12
CA ASP A 254 -0.20 -26.95 18.63
C ASP A 254 -0.68 -26.59 17.21
N ILE A 255 -0.90 -25.30 16.93
CA ILE A 255 -1.28 -24.80 15.61
C ILE A 255 -0.18 -25.06 14.57
N ILE A 256 1.05 -24.69 14.90
CA ILE A 256 2.20 -24.86 13.99
C ILE A 256 2.41 -26.34 13.67
N GLN A 257 2.37 -27.22 14.69
CA GLN A 257 2.57 -28.66 14.49
C GLN A 257 1.44 -29.30 13.68
N ALA A 258 0.19 -28.92 13.92
CA ALA A 258 -0.95 -29.43 13.14
C ALA A 258 -0.85 -29.02 11.66
N GLN A 259 -0.44 -27.79 11.38
CA GLN A 259 -0.24 -27.31 10.01
C GLN A 259 0.87 -28.07 9.29
N GLN A 260 2.01 -28.30 9.94
CA GLN A 260 3.11 -29.10 9.38
C GLN A 260 2.69 -30.54 9.05
N ARG A 261 1.68 -31.08 9.75
CA ARG A 261 1.09 -32.41 9.50
C ARG A 261 -0.06 -32.39 8.49
N GLY A 262 -0.46 -31.21 8.00
CA GLY A 262 -1.63 -31.05 7.14
C GLY A 262 -2.96 -31.30 7.85
N GLU A 263 -2.99 -31.19 9.18
CA GLU A 263 -4.16 -31.42 10.03
C GLU A 263 -4.95 -30.13 10.28
N ALA A 264 -6.26 -30.26 10.48
CA ALA A 264 -7.10 -29.14 10.89
C ALA A 264 -6.75 -28.75 12.33
N SER A 265 -6.22 -27.54 12.53
CA SER A 265 -5.97 -27.02 13.87
C SER A 265 -7.22 -26.34 14.47
N VAL A 266 -7.32 -26.38 15.80
CA VAL A 266 -8.44 -25.86 16.56
C VAL A 266 -8.16 -24.42 17.02
N VAL A 267 -9.16 -23.56 16.91
CA VAL A 267 -9.12 -22.20 17.44
C VAL A 267 -9.00 -22.23 18.97
N ARG A 268 -8.08 -21.45 19.54
CA ARG A 268 -7.86 -21.38 21.00
C ARG A 268 -8.20 -19.99 21.53
N ALA A 269 -8.97 -19.94 22.61
CA ALA A 269 -9.32 -18.69 23.29
C ALA A 269 -8.67 -18.61 24.67
N LEU A 270 -8.09 -17.47 25.01
CA LEU A 270 -7.41 -17.18 26.28
C LEU A 270 -7.93 -15.87 26.87
N ARG A 271 -7.82 -15.73 28.18
CA ARG A 271 -8.09 -14.47 28.90
C ARG A 271 -6.78 -13.95 29.47
N VAL A 272 -6.43 -12.71 29.16
CA VAL A 272 -5.21 -12.07 29.63
C VAL A 272 -5.55 -11.16 30.80
N PRO A 273 -5.07 -11.46 32.02
CA PRO A 273 -5.20 -10.56 33.16
C PRO A 273 -4.45 -9.25 32.89
N ARG A 274 -4.95 -8.16 33.48
CA ARG A 274 -4.35 -6.82 33.42
C ARG A 274 -4.22 -6.22 34.81
N SER A 275 -3.57 -5.07 34.87
CA SER A 275 -3.50 -4.20 36.04
C SER A 275 -4.86 -3.98 36.72
N ALA A 276 -4.84 -3.77 38.04
CA ALA A 276 -6.04 -3.73 38.85
C ALA A 276 -7.01 -2.61 38.39
N GLY A 277 -8.26 -2.98 38.12
CA GLY A 277 -9.32 -2.06 37.69
C GLY A 277 -9.63 -2.08 36.20
N ARG A 278 -8.84 -2.77 35.37
CA ARG A 278 -9.14 -3.00 33.94
C ARG A 278 -9.77 -4.36 33.70
N SER A 279 -10.62 -4.46 32.68
CA SER A 279 -11.19 -5.72 32.21
C SER A 279 -10.09 -6.64 31.66
N HIS A 280 -10.27 -7.96 31.67
CA HIS A 280 -9.31 -8.86 31.02
C HIS A 280 -9.37 -8.72 29.49
N LEU A 281 -8.24 -8.84 28.79
CA LEU A 281 -8.26 -8.95 27.33
C LEU A 281 -8.76 -10.33 26.91
N GLY A 282 -9.52 -10.38 25.83
CA GLY A 282 -9.87 -11.61 25.14
C GLY A 282 -8.88 -11.88 24.02
N LEU A 283 -8.28 -13.06 23.98
CA LEU A 283 -7.31 -13.45 22.96
C LEU A 283 -7.78 -14.69 22.21
N LEU A 284 -7.73 -14.66 20.88
CA LEU A 284 -8.12 -15.75 20.00
C LEU A 284 -6.97 -16.09 19.04
N VAL A 285 -6.47 -17.34 19.09
CA VAL A 285 -5.42 -17.85 18.20
C VAL A 285 -6.05 -18.70 17.11
N ARG A 286 -5.78 -18.38 15.84
CA ARG A 286 -6.29 -19.10 14.67
C ARG A 286 -5.16 -19.52 13.74
N PRO A 287 -5.24 -20.70 13.09
CA PRO A 287 -4.33 -21.06 12.02
C PRO A 287 -4.54 -20.16 10.80
N VAL A 288 -3.44 -19.76 10.15
CA VAL A 288 -3.44 -19.13 8.81
C VAL A 288 -3.18 -20.22 7.77
N PRO A 289 -4.05 -20.43 6.77
CA PRO A 289 -3.84 -21.47 5.76
C PRO A 289 -2.50 -21.27 5.04
N MET A 290 -1.66 -22.31 5.01
CA MET A 290 -0.41 -22.29 4.25
C MET A 290 -0.72 -22.43 2.76
N SER A 291 0.01 -21.71 1.90
CA SER A 291 -0.03 -21.98 0.47
C SER A 291 0.68 -23.31 0.19
N GLN A 292 0.05 -24.17 -0.62
CA GLN A 292 0.57 -25.49 -0.99
C GLN A 292 1.92 -25.46 -1.73
N TRP A 293 2.37 -24.27 -2.15
CA TRP A 293 3.54 -24.06 -3.01
C TRP A 293 4.60 -23.17 -2.36
N SER A 294 4.46 -22.81 -1.08
CA SER A 294 5.41 -21.96 -0.36
C SER A 294 5.95 -22.67 0.89
N GLU A 295 7.23 -23.07 0.85
CA GLU A 295 8.00 -23.45 2.04
C GLU A 295 8.98 -22.30 2.34
N GLY A 296 8.92 -21.73 3.53
CA GLY A 296 9.79 -20.62 3.91
C GLY A 296 9.66 -20.23 5.37
N GLN A 297 10.79 -19.93 6.02
CA GLN A 297 10.84 -19.61 7.46
C GLN A 297 10.06 -18.34 7.86
N SER A 298 9.60 -17.54 6.89
CA SER A 298 8.81 -16.31 7.13
C SER A 298 7.35 -16.44 6.69
N SER A 299 6.87 -17.67 6.42
CA SER A 299 5.47 -17.90 6.05
C SER A 299 4.55 -17.69 7.26
N PRO A 300 3.45 -16.93 7.13
CA PRO A 300 2.44 -16.81 8.17
C PRO A 300 1.84 -18.15 8.54
N CYS A 301 1.86 -18.50 9.83
CA CYS A 301 1.31 -19.77 10.31
C CYS A 301 0.10 -19.56 11.24
N ALA A 302 0.10 -18.50 12.05
CA ALA A 302 -0.93 -18.24 13.04
C ALA A 302 -1.26 -16.75 13.11
N ALA A 303 -2.54 -16.46 13.35
CA ALA A 303 -3.05 -15.13 13.61
C ALA A 303 -3.64 -15.08 15.02
N ILE A 304 -3.26 -14.05 15.77
CA ILE A 304 -3.77 -13.76 17.10
C ILE A 304 -4.62 -12.51 17.02
N PHE A 305 -5.88 -12.62 17.42
CA PHE A 305 -6.81 -11.50 17.57
C PHE A 305 -6.96 -11.19 19.06
N VAL A 306 -6.89 -9.91 19.40
CA VAL A 306 -7.03 -9.43 20.78
C VAL A 306 -8.15 -8.39 20.83
N SER A 307 -9.11 -8.60 21.71
CA SER A 307 -10.17 -7.64 22.03
C SER A 307 -9.92 -7.04 23.40
N ASP A 308 -9.90 -5.71 23.48
CA ASP A 308 -9.88 -4.97 24.73
C ASP A 308 -11.30 -4.49 25.07
N PRO A 309 -11.96 -5.05 26.10
CA PRO A 309 -13.31 -4.64 26.46
C PRO A 309 -13.41 -3.19 26.94
N ASP A 310 -12.31 -2.57 27.35
CA ASP A 310 -12.29 -1.19 27.82
C ASP A 310 -12.02 -0.21 26.66
N LEU A 311 -11.51 -0.70 25.52
CA LEU A 311 -11.20 0.08 24.33
C LEU A 311 -12.46 0.19 23.47
N HIS A 312 -13.10 1.36 23.51
CA HIS A 312 -14.35 1.63 22.81
C HIS A 312 -14.15 2.72 21.75
N GLU A 313 -13.99 2.33 20.49
CA GLU A 313 -14.25 3.23 19.37
C GLU A 313 -15.66 2.95 18.85
N PRO A 314 -16.67 3.73 19.29
CA PRO A 314 -17.99 3.61 18.69
C PRO A 314 -17.94 4.14 17.26
N ALA A 315 -18.93 3.69 16.50
CA ALA A 315 -19.29 4.23 15.20
C ALA A 315 -19.08 5.74 15.09
N ASP A 316 -18.48 6.18 13.98
CA ASP A 316 -18.33 7.60 13.71
C ASP A 316 -19.70 8.29 13.77
N ARG A 317 -19.75 9.44 14.46
CA ARG A 317 -21.00 10.16 14.73
C ARG A 317 -21.65 10.63 13.44
N GLN A 318 -20.85 11.03 12.45
CA GLN A 318 -21.35 11.48 11.17
C GLN A 318 -21.88 10.29 10.38
N THR A 319 -21.12 9.21 10.24
CA THR A 319 -21.58 7.99 9.54
C THR A 319 -22.85 7.41 10.17
N LEU A 320 -22.95 7.39 11.50
CA LEU A 320 -24.15 6.93 12.20
C LEU A 320 -25.36 7.85 11.94
N GLY A 321 -25.13 9.16 11.87
CA GLY A 321 -26.15 10.15 11.53
C GLY A 321 -26.68 9.97 10.11
N GLU A 322 -25.78 9.74 9.15
CA GLU A 322 -26.13 9.51 7.74
C GLU A 322 -26.90 8.20 7.54
N LEU A 323 -26.47 7.11 8.18
CA LEU A 323 -27.10 5.79 8.02
C LEU A 323 -28.49 5.67 8.64
N PHE A 324 -28.76 6.40 9.72
CA PHE A 324 -30.00 6.29 10.50
C PHE A 324 -30.79 7.60 10.57
N GLU A 325 -30.43 8.59 9.77
CA GLU A 325 -31.03 9.92 9.71
C GLU A 325 -31.10 10.61 11.09
N LEU A 326 -30.10 10.34 11.93
CA LEU A 326 -30.01 10.88 13.28
C LEU A 326 -29.37 12.27 13.26
N THR A 327 -29.90 13.16 14.09
CA THR A 327 -29.27 14.45 14.37
C THR A 327 -27.97 14.25 15.15
N PRO A 328 -27.05 15.24 15.16
CA PRO A 328 -25.79 15.13 15.90
C PRO A 328 -25.97 14.80 17.40
N ALA A 329 -27.04 15.28 18.03
CA ALA A 329 -27.37 14.97 19.43
C ALA A 329 -27.86 13.53 19.60
N GLU A 330 -28.72 13.06 18.70
CA GLU A 330 -29.24 11.69 18.68
C GLU A 330 -28.13 10.67 18.41
N SER A 331 -27.24 10.94 17.45
CA SER A 331 -26.06 10.10 17.19
C SER A 331 -25.18 9.99 18.43
N ASN A 332 -24.92 11.12 19.10
CA ASN A 332 -24.11 11.13 20.33
C ASN A 332 -24.77 10.34 21.46
N LEU A 333 -26.10 10.45 21.64
CA LEU A 333 -26.85 9.64 22.59
C LEU A 333 -26.75 8.14 22.26
N ALA A 334 -26.97 7.75 21.00
CA ALA A 334 -26.88 6.35 20.57
C ALA A 334 -25.48 5.75 20.79
N ILE A 335 -24.43 6.54 20.50
CA ILE A 335 -23.04 6.18 20.73
C ILE A 335 -22.77 5.91 22.22
N LEU A 336 -23.17 6.82 23.11
CA LEU A 336 -22.92 6.66 24.55
C LEU A 336 -23.70 5.46 25.14
N LEU A 337 -24.93 5.22 24.66
CA LEU A 337 -25.67 4.01 25.05
C LEU A 337 -25.00 2.73 24.53
N ALA A 338 -24.41 2.76 23.33
CA ALA A 338 -23.65 1.64 22.79
C ALA A 338 -22.34 1.37 23.56
N ARG A 339 -21.75 2.39 24.19
CA ARG A 339 -20.65 2.27 25.16
C ARG A 339 -21.09 1.69 26.53
N GLY A 340 -22.37 1.34 26.68
CA GLY A 340 -22.89 0.73 27.90
C GLY A 340 -23.35 1.73 28.96
N LEU A 341 -23.31 3.04 28.71
CA LEU A 341 -23.84 4.03 29.65
C LEU A 341 -25.36 3.88 29.78
N SER A 342 -25.85 4.06 31.00
CA SER A 342 -27.27 4.23 31.29
C SER A 342 -27.75 5.61 30.85
N LEU A 343 -29.07 5.75 30.64
CA LEU A 343 -29.65 7.02 30.24
C LEU A 343 -29.41 8.13 31.28
N ALA A 344 -29.27 7.78 32.56
CA ALA A 344 -28.95 8.71 33.64
C ALA A 344 -27.51 9.23 33.50
N GLU A 345 -26.54 8.34 33.29
CA GLU A 345 -25.14 8.70 33.08
C GLU A 345 -24.95 9.52 31.80
N VAL A 346 -25.68 9.20 30.72
CA VAL A 346 -25.65 10.02 29.50
C VAL A 346 -26.22 11.41 29.76
N SER A 347 -27.30 11.51 30.53
CA SER A 347 -27.90 12.80 30.88
C SER A 347 -26.93 13.69 31.64
N GLU A 348 -26.20 13.11 32.60
CA GLU A 348 -25.17 13.79 33.37
C GLU A 348 -23.97 14.19 32.50
N THR A 349 -23.46 13.25 31.69
CA THR A 349 -22.33 13.46 30.78
C THR A 349 -22.60 14.56 29.75
N GLN A 350 -23.82 14.62 29.21
CA GLN A 350 -24.22 15.62 28.23
C GLN A 350 -24.82 16.90 28.87
N SER A 351 -24.92 16.97 30.20
CA SER A 351 -25.54 18.09 30.91
C SER A 351 -26.98 18.41 30.44
N ILE A 352 -27.76 17.36 30.18
CA ILE A 352 -29.19 17.45 29.79
C ILE A 352 -30.09 16.82 30.84
N SER A 353 -31.38 17.16 30.84
CA SER A 353 -32.34 16.49 31.72
C SER A 353 -32.60 15.06 31.26
N GLN A 354 -32.88 14.13 32.20
CA GLN A 354 -33.33 12.78 31.85
C GLN A 354 -34.59 12.79 30.98
N HIS A 355 -35.45 13.80 31.13
CA HIS A 355 -36.63 13.96 30.28
C HIS A 355 -36.23 14.22 28.81
N THR A 356 -35.25 15.10 28.61
CA THR A 356 -34.67 15.40 27.28
C THR A 356 -34.03 14.15 26.67
N ALA A 357 -33.22 13.41 27.44
CA ALA A 357 -32.59 12.17 26.97
C ALA A 357 -33.64 11.12 26.56
N ARG A 358 -34.74 10.97 27.32
CA ARG A 358 -35.86 10.09 26.96
C ARG A 358 -36.58 10.54 25.69
N ALA A 359 -36.77 11.84 25.50
CA ALA A 359 -37.39 12.38 24.29
C ALA A 359 -36.54 12.11 23.05
N GLN A 360 -35.21 12.32 23.15
CA GLN A 360 -34.27 11.97 22.08
C GLN A 360 -34.25 10.46 21.81
N LEU A 361 -34.24 9.61 22.84
CA LEU A 361 -34.29 8.16 22.67
C LEU A 361 -35.57 7.69 21.95
N LYS A 362 -36.72 8.31 22.26
CA LYS A 362 -37.98 8.04 21.56
C LYS A 362 -37.91 8.44 20.09
N SER A 363 -37.28 9.57 19.77
CA SER A 363 -37.03 10.00 18.39
C SER A 363 -36.13 9.00 17.65
N ILE A 364 -35.04 8.56 18.28
CA ILE A 364 -34.14 7.55 17.74
C ILE A 364 -34.90 6.26 17.42
N PHE A 365 -35.74 5.76 18.33
CA PHE A 365 -36.58 4.58 18.10
C PHE A 365 -37.49 4.73 16.89
N ALA A 366 -38.12 5.90 16.73
CA ALA A 366 -38.96 6.17 15.56
C ALA A 366 -38.17 6.16 14.25
N LYS A 367 -36.95 6.73 14.23
CA LYS A 367 -36.09 6.79 13.04
C LYS A 367 -35.43 5.47 12.68
N THR A 368 -35.05 4.69 13.69
CA THR A 368 -34.32 3.41 13.51
C THR A 368 -35.25 2.19 13.44
N GLY A 369 -36.54 2.36 13.70
CA GLY A 369 -37.53 1.28 13.68
C GLY A 369 -37.40 0.26 14.81
N VAL A 370 -36.60 0.54 15.84
CA VAL A 370 -36.46 -0.31 17.03
C VAL A 370 -37.32 0.19 18.18
N SER A 371 -37.61 -0.70 19.15
CA SER A 371 -38.52 -0.39 20.25
C SER A 371 -37.87 -0.45 21.63
N ARG A 372 -36.63 -0.99 21.71
CA ARG A 372 -35.90 -1.21 22.96
C ARG A 372 -34.48 -0.70 22.87
N GLN A 373 -33.94 -0.20 23.99
CA GLN A 373 -32.56 0.26 24.06
C GLN A 373 -31.56 -0.84 23.67
N ALA A 374 -31.78 -2.08 24.11
CA ALA A 374 -30.92 -3.21 23.73
C ALA A 374 -30.96 -3.51 22.21
N GLU A 375 -32.10 -3.26 21.55
CA GLU A 375 -32.22 -3.39 20.09
C GLU A 375 -31.43 -2.28 19.38
N LEU A 376 -31.49 -1.05 19.89
CA LEU A 376 -30.67 0.08 19.39
C LEU A 376 -29.18 -0.21 19.56
N VAL A 377 -28.75 -0.63 20.75
CA VAL A 377 -27.34 -0.98 21.01
C VAL A 377 -26.87 -2.07 20.05
N ARG A 378 -27.66 -3.13 19.87
CA ARG A 378 -27.36 -4.19 18.90
C ARG A 378 -27.28 -3.66 17.46
N LEU A 379 -28.18 -2.74 17.08
CA LEU A 379 -28.19 -2.13 15.75
C LEU A 379 -26.91 -1.32 15.51
N VAL A 380 -26.50 -0.50 16.47
CA VAL A 380 -25.26 0.30 16.40
C VAL A 380 -24.04 -0.62 16.33
N ILE A 381 -23.93 -1.63 17.20
CA ILE A 381 -22.78 -2.55 17.23
C ILE A 381 -22.67 -3.37 15.93
N LYS A 382 -23.79 -3.76 15.32
CA LYS A 382 -23.79 -4.50 14.04
C LYS A 382 -23.73 -3.60 12.81
N SER A 383 -23.73 -2.28 12.99
CA SER A 383 -23.69 -1.33 11.88
C SER A 383 -22.28 -1.19 11.32
N VAL A 384 -22.20 -1.00 10.00
CA VAL A 384 -20.97 -0.61 9.30
C VAL A 384 -20.49 0.80 9.70
N ALA A 385 -21.30 1.54 10.48
CA ALA A 385 -20.89 2.81 11.06
C ALA A 385 -19.61 2.70 11.92
N SER A 386 -19.33 1.50 12.46
CA SER A 386 -18.07 1.18 13.16
C SER A 386 -16.83 1.08 12.25
N LEU A 387 -17.02 1.07 10.93
CA LEU A 387 -15.96 1.08 9.92
C LEU A 387 -15.80 2.46 9.23
N GLY A 388 -16.59 3.45 9.68
CA GLY A 388 -16.63 4.81 9.13
C GLY A 388 -15.56 5.72 9.68
#